data_AF-A0A412B3W4-F1
#
_entry.id   AF-A0A412B3W4-F1
#
_cell.length_a   1.000
_cell.length_b   1.000
_cell.length_c   1.000
_cell.angle_alpha   90.00
_cell.angle_beta   90.00
_cell.angle_gamma   90.00
#
_symmetry.space_group_name_H-M   'P 1'
#
loop_
_entity.id
_entity.type
_entity.pdbx_description
1 polymer ?
#
loop_
_entity_poly.entity_id
_entity_poly.type
_entity_poly.pdbx_seq_one_letter_code
_entity_poly.pdbx_strand_id
1 'polypeptide(L)'
;MKKRIGQIGILLISAGYFLALTYLFWAQANYHDGTYQADLYAHMLLGVSNTYRYNLVYRILGFLWQHDGSARLIGVFLAGVCVLTVYWTKRLIVKFYPNMGMKAYYLAYMLNFCMSLYFPLLNKYHYLSNIGPLLLHNSTYICMKLCLLIMLEQYIDLKRQLLGHIDWKKYILFILSMILLILTKPNFFLCFAPAVFIELILILCRKDGLNAVFKWKRVLLAVCTTIPVFLIMIYQSVVMFSDGGSKITIDFGYALFSWAEYPVIGIIQSLAFPLYILVTNFREVKKDEWYRLSITTAGFGLFEYLFLIESGVRLNDLNWIWGYAGALFMLYIASFLKWYEIRKEKNRSVVITNYIPVILLIWHFLSGVDYFIVLLTGGKFF
;
A
#
# COMPACT_ATOMS: atom_id res chain seq x y z
N MET A 1 35.40 5.57 -4.19
CA MET A 1 35.23 4.19 -4.68
C MET A 1 33.98 3.48 -4.14
N LYS A 2 33.83 3.25 -2.83
CA LYS A 2 32.66 2.55 -2.21
C LYS A 2 31.27 3.12 -2.60
N LYS A 3 31.13 4.45 -2.68
CA LYS A 3 29.87 5.12 -3.08
C LYS A 3 29.47 4.82 -4.54
N ARG A 4 30.45 4.80 -5.46
CA ARG A 4 30.23 4.47 -6.88
C ARG A 4 29.87 2.99 -7.07
N ILE A 5 30.54 2.08 -6.35
CA ILE A 5 30.22 0.64 -6.38
C ILE A 5 28.78 0.39 -5.89
N GLY A 6 28.37 1.04 -4.79
CA GLY A 6 27.00 0.92 -4.29
C GLY A 6 25.94 1.49 -5.24
N GLN A 7 26.26 2.53 -6.01
CA GLN A 7 25.36 3.08 -7.04
C GLN A 7 25.20 2.12 -8.21
N ILE A 8 26.29 1.53 -8.70
CA ILE A 8 26.26 0.52 -9.77
C ILE A 8 25.45 -0.69 -9.32
N GLY A 9 25.66 -1.20 -8.11
CA GLY A 9 24.90 -2.34 -7.58
C GLY A 9 23.38 -2.09 -7.57
N ILE A 10 22.94 -0.90 -7.15
CA ILE A 10 21.51 -0.56 -7.13
C ILE A 10 20.94 -0.35 -8.52
N LEU A 11 21.73 0.17 -9.47
CA LEU A 11 21.32 0.26 -10.87
C LEU A 11 21.13 -1.14 -11.47
N LEU A 12 22.05 -2.08 -11.21
CA LEU A 12 21.94 -3.45 -11.68
C LEU A 12 20.73 -4.18 -11.07
N ILE A 13 20.49 -4.03 -9.77
CA ILE A 13 19.31 -4.61 -9.11
C ILE A 13 18.03 -4.01 -9.71
N SER A 14 17.98 -2.68 -9.90
CA SER A 14 16.82 -2.02 -10.49
C SER A 14 16.57 -2.44 -11.94
N ALA A 15 17.63 -2.61 -12.73
CA ALA A 15 17.54 -3.08 -14.10
C ALA A 15 17.05 -4.53 -14.16
N GLY A 16 17.62 -5.43 -13.35
CA GLY A 16 17.18 -6.82 -13.26
C GLY A 16 15.72 -6.94 -12.82
N TYR A 17 15.33 -6.18 -11.79
CA TYR A 17 13.95 -6.14 -11.31
C TYR A 17 12.98 -5.60 -12.37
N PHE A 18 13.37 -4.53 -13.07
CA PHE A 18 12.58 -3.96 -14.17
C PHE A 18 12.39 -4.96 -15.30
N LEU A 19 13.44 -5.66 -15.71
CA LEU A 19 13.37 -6.65 -16.79
C LEU A 19 12.50 -7.85 -16.39
N ALA A 20 12.67 -8.38 -15.18
CA ALA A 20 11.87 -9.48 -14.67
C ALA A 20 10.37 -9.10 -14.60
N LEU A 21 10.05 -7.91 -14.09
CA LEU A 21 8.68 -7.43 -14.07
C LEU A 21 8.11 -7.14 -15.46
N THR A 22 8.93 -6.60 -16.37
CA THR A 22 8.50 -6.38 -17.76
C THR A 22 8.10 -7.70 -18.39
N TYR A 23 8.88 -8.76 -18.17
CA TYR A 23 8.52 -10.12 -18.59
C TYR A 23 7.23 -10.61 -17.92
N LEU A 24 7.11 -10.51 -16.58
CA LEU A 24 5.92 -10.96 -15.85
C LEU A 24 4.65 -10.30 -16.38
N PHE A 25 4.65 -8.97 -16.49
CA PHE A 25 3.48 -8.20 -16.92
C PHE A 25 3.19 -8.39 -18.41
N TRP A 26 4.22 -8.56 -19.24
CA TRP A 26 4.04 -8.98 -20.64
C TRP A 26 3.38 -10.36 -20.72
N ALA A 27 3.77 -11.31 -19.87
CA ALA A 27 3.18 -12.64 -19.84
C ALA A 27 1.71 -12.58 -19.36
N GLN A 28 1.44 -11.91 -18.24
CA GLN A 28 0.08 -11.69 -17.73
C GLN A 28 -0.85 -10.97 -18.75
N ALA A 29 -0.28 -10.15 -19.64
CA ALA A 29 -1.04 -9.47 -20.69
C ALA A 29 -1.35 -10.38 -21.90
N ASN A 30 -0.61 -11.47 -22.13
CA ASN A 30 -0.78 -12.34 -23.29
C ASN A 30 -1.38 -13.73 -22.98
N TYR A 31 -1.12 -14.27 -21.80
CA TYR A 31 -1.55 -15.62 -21.44
C TYR A 31 -2.89 -15.56 -20.69
N HIS A 32 -3.93 -16.07 -21.34
CA HIS A 32 -5.31 -16.12 -20.82
C HIS A 32 -5.81 -17.56 -20.62
N ASP A 33 -4.92 -18.54 -20.82
CA ASP A 33 -5.17 -19.98 -20.67
C ASP A 33 -5.14 -20.45 -19.20
N GLY A 34 -5.01 -19.52 -18.26
CA GLY A 34 -4.86 -19.80 -16.84
C GLY A 34 -3.41 -19.89 -16.37
N THR A 35 -2.42 -19.79 -17.28
CA THR A 35 -1.03 -19.50 -16.91
C THR A 35 -0.87 -17.99 -16.70
N TYR A 36 -0.08 -17.57 -15.69
CA TYR A 36 0.08 -16.14 -15.33
C TYR A 36 -1.23 -15.40 -14.98
N GLN A 37 -2.04 -15.98 -14.08
CA GLN A 37 -3.31 -15.37 -13.65
C GLN A 37 -3.12 -13.93 -13.13
N ALA A 38 -3.94 -13.00 -13.59
CA ALA A 38 -3.94 -11.62 -13.16
C ALA A 38 -5.22 -10.90 -13.58
N ASP A 39 -5.55 -9.82 -12.86
CA ASP A 39 -6.66 -8.91 -13.23
C ASP A 39 -6.32 -8.11 -14.51
N LEU A 40 -5.06 -8.16 -14.95
CA LEU A 40 -4.50 -7.30 -15.99
C LEU A 40 -5.31 -7.35 -17.29
N TYR A 41 -5.69 -8.54 -17.75
CA TYR A 41 -6.49 -8.69 -18.96
C TYR A 41 -7.87 -8.03 -18.84
N ALA A 42 -8.59 -8.31 -17.75
CA ALA A 42 -9.88 -7.68 -17.49
C ALA A 42 -9.74 -6.15 -17.45
N HIS A 43 -8.72 -5.63 -16.77
CA HIS A 43 -8.44 -4.20 -16.68
C HIS A 43 -8.17 -3.52 -18.04
N MET A 44 -7.53 -4.23 -18.98
CA MET A 44 -7.34 -3.75 -20.35
C MET A 44 -8.68 -3.64 -21.09
N LEU A 45 -9.52 -4.68 -21.01
CA LEU A 45 -10.84 -4.70 -21.66
C LEU A 45 -11.79 -3.63 -21.08
N LEU A 46 -11.76 -3.40 -19.77
CA LEU A 46 -12.51 -2.32 -19.12
C LEU A 46 -12.04 -0.93 -19.59
N GLY A 47 -10.74 -0.80 -19.90
CA GLY A 47 -10.17 0.40 -20.50
C GLY A 47 -10.66 0.68 -21.92
N VAL A 48 -10.76 -0.36 -22.75
CA VAL A 48 -11.21 -0.24 -24.16
C VAL A 48 -12.71 0.01 -24.26
N SER A 49 -13.51 -0.73 -23.48
CA SER A 49 -14.98 -0.63 -23.48
C SER A 49 -15.50 0.72 -22.97
N ASN A 50 -14.66 1.53 -22.32
CA ASN A 50 -15.02 2.83 -21.76
C ASN A 50 -16.16 2.76 -20.72
N THR A 51 -16.44 1.59 -20.13
CA THR A 51 -17.48 1.40 -19.10
C THR A 51 -17.07 1.97 -17.74
N TYR A 52 -15.76 2.03 -17.45
CA TYR A 52 -15.21 2.49 -16.16
C TYR A 52 -14.30 3.71 -16.31
N ARG A 53 -14.79 4.75 -17.03
CA ARG A 53 -13.98 5.96 -17.39
C ARG A 53 -13.38 6.70 -16.21
N TYR A 54 -13.92 6.50 -15.01
CA TYR A 54 -13.44 7.13 -13.80
C TYR A 54 -12.08 6.58 -13.32
N ASN A 55 -11.69 5.36 -13.71
CA ASN A 55 -10.44 4.74 -13.29
C ASN A 55 -9.30 5.09 -14.26
N LEU A 56 -8.29 5.78 -13.75
CA LEU A 56 -7.14 6.24 -14.55
C LEU A 56 -6.29 5.08 -15.08
N VAL A 57 -6.10 4.02 -14.28
CA VAL A 57 -5.28 2.87 -14.67
C VAL A 57 -5.92 2.14 -15.83
N TYR A 58 -7.23 1.91 -15.79
CA TYR A 58 -7.96 1.30 -16.92
C TYR A 58 -7.81 2.13 -18.18
N ARG A 59 -7.90 3.47 -18.10
CA ARG A 59 -7.72 4.33 -19.27
C ARG A 59 -6.30 4.27 -19.85
N ILE A 60 -5.27 4.25 -19.00
CA ILE A 60 -3.89 4.08 -19.46
C ILE A 60 -3.71 2.71 -20.13
N LEU A 61 -4.17 1.65 -19.49
CA LEU A 61 -4.04 0.29 -20.01
C LEU A 61 -4.82 0.10 -21.32
N GLY A 62 -6.05 0.58 -21.40
CA GLY A 62 -6.87 0.53 -22.61
C GLY A 62 -6.25 1.32 -23.77
N PHE A 63 -5.68 2.49 -23.49
CA PHE A 63 -4.93 3.27 -24.49
C PHE A 63 -3.70 2.50 -24.99
N LEU A 64 -2.86 1.98 -24.09
CA LEU A 64 -1.69 1.19 -24.48
C LEU A 64 -2.07 -0.09 -25.23
N TRP A 65 -3.21 -0.69 -24.89
CA TRP A 65 -3.70 -1.91 -25.52
C TRP A 65 -4.06 -1.74 -27.00
N GLN A 66 -4.45 -0.55 -27.42
CA GLN A 66 -4.86 -0.24 -28.80
C GLN A 66 -3.68 -0.03 -29.78
N HIS A 67 -2.43 -0.12 -29.30
CA HIS A 67 -1.24 0.10 -30.12
C HIS A 67 -0.48 -1.20 -30.43
N ASP A 68 0.28 -1.21 -31.53
CA ASP A 68 1.15 -2.32 -31.89
C ASP A 68 2.18 -2.60 -30.80
N GLY A 69 2.34 -3.87 -30.41
CA GLY A 69 3.21 -4.27 -29.30
C GLY A 69 2.64 -3.95 -27.90
N SER A 70 1.34 -3.75 -27.80
CA SER A 70 0.56 -3.44 -26.58
C SER A 70 1.03 -4.13 -25.30
N ALA A 71 1.17 -5.46 -25.31
CA ALA A 71 1.57 -6.22 -24.13
C ALA A 71 2.96 -5.83 -23.60
N ARG A 72 3.91 -5.49 -24.49
CA ARG A 72 5.26 -5.05 -24.09
C ARG A 72 5.21 -3.65 -23.49
N LEU A 73 4.43 -2.74 -24.08
CA LEU A 73 4.26 -1.38 -23.55
C LEU A 73 3.63 -1.39 -22.15
N ILE A 74 2.63 -2.24 -21.94
CA ILE A 74 1.99 -2.43 -20.64
C ILE A 74 2.98 -3.02 -19.64
N GLY A 75 3.78 -4.01 -20.06
CA GLY A 75 4.81 -4.58 -19.22
C GLY A 75 5.84 -3.55 -18.76
N VAL A 76 6.34 -2.73 -19.68
CA VAL A 76 7.27 -1.62 -19.41
C VAL A 76 6.64 -0.60 -18.46
N PHE A 77 5.38 -0.22 -18.69
CA PHE A 77 4.67 0.75 -17.86
C PHE A 77 4.55 0.27 -16.41
N LEU A 78 4.01 -0.94 -16.19
CA LEU A 78 3.82 -1.48 -14.84
C LEU A 78 5.14 -1.80 -14.13
N ALA A 79 6.17 -2.27 -14.86
CA ALA A 79 7.51 -2.44 -14.32
C ALA A 79 8.11 -1.10 -13.88
N GLY A 80 7.92 -0.05 -14.68
CA GLY A 80 8.29 1.31 -14.34
C GLY A 80 7.63 1.79 -13.05
N VAL A 81 6.31 1.58 -12.90
CA VAL A 81 5.56 1.91 -11.67
C VAL A 81 6.15 1.19 -10.45
N CYS A 82 6.51 -0.09 -10.56
CA CYS A 82 7.11 -0.84 -9.47
C CYS A 82 8.50 -0.32 -9.07
N VAL A 83 9.36 0.00 -10.03
CA VAL A 83 10.69 0.61 -9.76
C VAL A 83 10.54 1.98 -9.11
N LEU A 84 9.59 2.80 -9.59
CA LEU A 84 9.28 4.09 -8.98
C LEU A 84 8.75 3.91 -7.55
N THR A 85 7.94 2.87 -7.29
CA THR A 85 7.45 2.55 -5.93
C THR A 85 8.61 2.29 -4.97
N VAL A 86 9.63 1.55 -5.40
CA VAL A 86 10.86 1.34 -4.60
C VAL A 86 11.60 2.67 -4.37
N TYR A 87 11.74 3.50 -5.41
CA TYR A 87 12.36 4.81 -5.28
C TYR A 87 11.63 5.72 -4.28
N TRP A 88 10.29 5.78 -4.35
CA TRP A 88 9.48 6.57 -3.42
C TRP A 88 9.49 6.01 -1.99
N THR A 89 9.54 4.69 -1.84
CA THR A 89 9.75 4.07 -0.52
C THR A 89 11.08 4.51 0.08
N LYS A 90 12.15 4.53 -0.73
CA LYS A 90 13.45 5.07 -0.31
C LYS A 90 13.37 6.55 0.06
N ARG A 91 12.64 7.38 -0.70
CA ARG A 91 12.45 8.81 -0.37
C ARG A 91 11.79 8.96 1.00
N LEU A 92 10.74 8.18 1.25
CA LEU A 92 10.02 8.19 2.52
C LEU A 92 10.95 7.79 3.68
N ILE A 93 11.72 6.71 3.55
CA ILE A 93 12.71 6.30 4.56
C ILE A 93 13.72 7.43 4.86
N VAL A 94 14.29 8.05 3.82
CA VAL A 94 15.27 9.14 3.96
C VAL A 94 14.67 10.39 4.61
N LYS A 95 13.35 10.60 4.47
CA LYS A 95 12.64 11.71 5.13
C LYS A 95 12.61 11.59 6.66
N PHE A 96 12.65 10.36 7.18
CA PHE A 96 12.78 10.07 8.61
C PHE A 96 14.25 9.91 9.02
N TYR A 97 15.08 9.31 8.17
CA TYR A 97 16.50 9.06 8.45
C TYR A 97 17.42 9.52 7.30
N PRO A 98 17.76 10.83 7.23
CA PRO A 98 18.52 11.41 6.11
C PRO A 98 19.88 10.77 5.88
N ASN A 99 20.52 10.27 6.94
CA ASN A 99 21.87 9.73 6.92
C ASN A 99 21.96 8.28 6.43
N MET A 100 20.86 7.63 6.04
CA MET A 100 20.88 6.24 5.56
C MET A 100 21.55 6.08 4.18
N GLY A 101 21.65 7.14 3.38
CA GLY A 101 22.30 7.11 2.07
C GLY A 101 21.79 5.98 1.17
N MET A 102 22.70 5.18 0.61
CA MET A 102 22.33 4.05 -0.27
C MET A 102 21.69 2.87 0.48
N LYS A 103 21.87 2.74 1.80
CA LYS A 103 21.24 1.66 2.58
C LYS A 103 19.71 1.74 2.50
N ALA A 104 19.16 2.95 2.37
CA ALA A 104 17.72 3.17 2.21
C ALA A 104 17.14 2.51 0.95
N TYR A 105 17.93 2.31 -0.12
CA TYR A 105 17.46 1.60 -1.31
C TYR A 105 17.32 0.10 -1.06
N TYR A 106 18.30 -0.55 -0.45
CA TYR A 106 18.21 -1.96 -0.10
C TYR A 106 17.03 -2.23 0.84
N LEU A 107 16.81 -1.33 1.81
CA LEU A 107 15.67 -1.39 2.71
C LEU A 107 14.35 -1.16 1.98
N ALA A 108 14.31 -0.23 1.01
CA ALA A 108 13.12 -0.03 0.18
C ALA A 108 12.78 -1.27 -0.64
N TYR A 109 13.76 -1.96 -1.22
CA TYR A 109 13.55 -3.24 -1.89
C TYR A 109 12.97 -4.27 -0.93
N MET A 110 13.62 -4.47 0.22
CA MET A 110 13.16 -5.42 1.23
C MET A 110 11.72 -5.18 1.67
N LEU A 111 11.34 -3.92 1.95
CA LEU A 111 9.98 -3.56 2.35
C LEU A 111 8.96 -3.70 1.22
N ASN A 112 9.35 -3.44 -0.03
CA ASN A 112 8.45 -3.64 -1.17
C ASN A 112 8.18 -5.12 -1.45
N PHE A 113 9.12 -5.98 -1.08
CA PHE A 113 9.02 -7.44 -1.17
C PHE A 113 8.44 -8.11 0.08
N CYS A 114 8.07 -7.36 1.13
CA CYS A 114 7.43 -8.00 2.27
C CYS A 114 6.06 -8.57 1.85
N MET A 115 5.82 -9.84 2.18
CA MET A 115 4.53 -10.53 2.11
C MET A 115 4.17 -11.04 3.52
N SER A 116 2.94 -11.52 3.73
CA SER A 116 2.60 -12.30 4.92
C SER A 116 3.52 -13.52 5.08
N LEU A 117 3.77 -13.97 6.32
CA LEU A 117 4.62 -15.14 6.57
C LEU A 117 4.01 -16.39 5.91
N TYR A 118 4.71 -16.94 4.94
CA TYR A 118 4.23 -18.10 4.21
C TYR A 118 4.69 -19.42 4.85
N PHE A 119 3.74 -20.33 5.05
CA PHE A 119 3.98 -21.70 5.51
C PHE A 119 3.23 -22.66 4.59
N PRO A 120 3.91 -23.47 3.75
CA PRO A 120 3.24 -24.41 2.84
C PRO A 120 2.29 -25.39 3.53
N LEU A 121 2.55 -25.70 4.81
CA LEU A 121 1.71 -26.61 5.62
C LEU A 121 0.39 -25.96 6.08
N LEU A 122 0.31 -24.64 6.13
CA LEU A 122 -0.87 -23.88 6.59
C LEU A 122 -1.53 -23.11 5.45
N ASN A 123 -0.81 -22.88 4.36
CA ASN A 123 -1.23 -22.02 3.27
C ASN A 123 -1.01 -22.76 1.96
N LYS A 124 -2.11 -23.17 1.32
CA LYS A 124 -2.06 -23.78 -0.01
C LYS A 124 -1.45 -22.84 -1.05
N TYR A 125 -1.69 -21.54 -0.90
CA TYR A 125 -1.16 -20.50 -1.78
C TYR A 125 -0.71 -19.27 -0.97
N HIS A 126 0.15 -18.44 -1.59
CA HIS A 126 0.69 -17.21 -0.98
C HIS A 126 -0.34 -16.10 -0.79
N TYR A 127 -1.43 -16.12 -1.57
CA TYR A 127 -2.48 -15.11 -1.59
C TYR A 127 -3.84 -15.77 -1.28
N LEU A 128 -4.89 -14.99 -1.01
CA LEU A 128 -6.20 -15.34 -0.42
C LEU A 128 -6.24 -15.60 1.10
N SER A 129 -5.37 -16.46 1.64
CA SER A 129 -5.31 -16.65 3.11
C SER A 129 -4.44 -15.60 3.80
N ASN A 130 -3.48 -15.05 3.05
CA ASN A 130 -2.31 -14.37 3.57
C ASN A 130 -2.12 -13.03 2.86
N ILE A 131 -2.75 -11.97 3.39
CA ILE A 131 -2.73 -10.66 2.73
C ILE A 131 -1.39 -9.99 2.99
N GLY A 132 -0.66 -9.72 1.92
CA GLY A 132 0.60 -8.97 1.96
C GLY A 132 0.56 -7.75 1.03
N PRO A 133 1.51 -6.81 1.19
CA PRO A 133 1.57 -5.62 0.37
C PRO A 133 2.23 -5.82 -1.01
N LEU A 134 2.76 -7.01 -1.33
CA LEU A 134 3.31 -7.34 -2.64
C LEU A 134 2.24 -8.05 -3.48
N LEU A 135 1.40 -7.28 -4.18
CA LEU A 135 0.33 -7.82 -5.03
C LEU A 135 0.62 -7.46 -6.49
N LEU A 136 1.25 -8.38 -7.21
CA LEU A 136 1.71 -8.15 -8.58
C LEU A 136 0.72 -8.66 -9.65
N HIS A 137 -0.41 -9.22 -9.24
CA HIS A 137 -1.47 -9.66 -10.15
C HIS A 137 -2.57 -8.60 -10.35
N ASN A 138 -2.54 -7.51 -9.57
CA ASN A 138 -3.56 -6.45 -9.62
C ASN A 138 -2.94 -5.11 -10.05
N SER A 139 -3.15 -4.73 -11.32
CA SER A 139 -2.54 -3.52 -11.89
C SER A 139 -3.04 -2.21 -11.25
N THR A 140 -4.31 -2.15 -10.82
CA THR A 140 -4.82 -0.98 -10.10
C THR A 140 -4.16 -0.81 -8.73
N TYR A 141 -3.92 -1.91 -8.02
CA TYR A 141 -3.19 -1.90 -6.75
C TYR A 141 -1.73 -1.49 -6.95
N ILE A 142 -1.05 -2.00 -7.99
CA ILE A 142 0.34 -1.62 -8.31
C ILE A 142 0.47 -0.09 -8.45
N CYS A 143 -0.41 0.54 -9.23
CA CYS A 143 -0.42 2.00 -9.40
C CYS A 143 -0.86 2.73 -8.12
N MET A 144 -1.84 2.20 -7.39
CA MET A 144 -2.28 2.76 -6.10
C MET A 144 -1.13 2.78 -5.08
N LYS A 145 -0.29 1.73 -5.04
CA LYS A 145 0.85 1.63 -4.13
C LYS A 145 1.92 2.70 -4.39
N LEU A 146 2.13 3.11 -5.63
CA LEU A 146 2.96 4.28 -5.94
C LEU A 146 2.29 5.57 -5.45
N CYS A 147 1.02 5.76 -5.80
CA CYS A 147 0.28 6.99 -5.50
C CYS A 147 0.12 7.21 -3.99
N LEU A 148 -0.07 6.16 -3.21
CA LEU A 148 -0.14 6.27 -1.76
C LEU A 148 1.20 6.76 -1.19
N LEU A 149 2.35 6.33 -1.71
CA LEU A 149 3.65 6.79 -1.21
C LEU A 149 3.88 8.27 -1.51
N ILE A 150 3.49 8.71 -2.72
CA ILE A 150 3.52 10.12 -3.10
C ILE A 150 2.64 10.93 -2.16
N MET A 151 1.40 10.47 -1.92
CA MET A 151 0.45 11.11 -1.01
C MET A 151 0.97 11.18 0.43
N LEU A 152 1.53 10.09 0.95
CA LEU A 152 2.11 10.03 2.29
C LEU A 152 3.29 10.99 2.45
N GLU A 153 4.14 11.13 1.42
CA GLU A 153 5.22 12.12 1.43
C GLU A 153 4.66 13.54 1.59
N GLN A 154 3.61 13.89 0.85
CA GLN A 154 2.95 15.20 0.95
C GLN A 154 2.22 15.40 2.28
N TYR A 155 1.55 14.36 2.78
CA TYR A 155 0.90 14.37 4.09
C TYR A 155 1.89 14.71 5.20
N ILE A 156 3.08 14.10 5.21
CA ILE A 156 4.12 14.39 6.22
C ILE A 156 4.53 15.86 6.18
N ASP A 157 4.68 16.45 5.00
CA ASP A 157 5.05 17.85 4.87
C ASP A 157 3.93 18.79 5.34
N LEU A 158 2.69 18.51 4.94
CA LEU A 158 1.53 19.29 5.37
C LEU A 158 1.31 19.18 6.88
N LYS A 159 1.42 17.97 7.45
CA LYS A 159 1.25 17.73 8.89
C LYS A 159 2.25 18.53 9.72
N ARG A 160 3.52 18.59 9.30
CA ARG A 160 4.56 19.40 9.96
C ARG A 160 4.25 20.90 9.95
N GLN A 161 3.44 21.36 8.99
CA GLN A 161 3.03 22.75 8.83
C GLN A 161 1.66 23.05 9.45
N LEU A 162 0.91 22.04 9.90
CA LEU A 162 -0.48 22.17 10.31
C LEU A 162 -0.67 23.17 11.47
N LEU A 163 0.27 23.22 12.41
CA LEU A 163 0.27 24.17 13.52
C LEU A 163 1.18 25.40 13.28
N GLY A 164 1.72 25.56 12.07
CA GLY A 164 2.62 26.65 11.67
C GLY A 164 2.11 27.44 10.47
N HIS A 165 3.03 27.95 9.66
CA HIS A 165 2.71 28.58 8.37
C HIS A 165 2.44 27.51 7.30
N ILE A 166 1.35 27.69 6.56
CA ILE A 166 0.95 26.74 5.51
C ILE A 166 1.55 27.18 4.18
N ASP A 167 2.35 26.30 3.62
CA ASP A 167 2.81 26.42 2.25
C ASP A 167 1.70 25.95 1.31
N TRP A 168 1.07 26.89 0.60
CA TRP A 168 -0.04 26.61 -0.32
C TRP A 168 0.36 25.67 -1.46
N LYS A 169 1.63 25.66 -1.87
CA LYS A 169 2.10 24.73 -2.91
C LYS A 169 2.00 23.29 -2.41
N LYS A 170 2.45 23.04 -1.17
CA LYS A 170 2.35 21.71 -0.54
C LYS A 170 0.91 21.32 -0.24
N TYR A 171 0.08 22.29 0.14
CA TYR A 171 -1.35 22.09 0.33
C TYR A 171 -2.04 21.60 -0.96
N ILE A 172 -1.81 22.28 -2.08
CA ILE A 172 -2.35 21.89 -3.39
C ILE A 172 -1.76 20.54 -3.84
N LEU A 173 -0.46 20.34 -3.67
CA LEU A 173 0.20 19.09 -4.05
C LEU A 173 -0.35 17.89 -3.26
N PHE A 174 -0.70 18.08 -1.98
CA PHE A 174 -1.38 17.05 -1.19
C PHE A 174 -2.76 16.71 -1.77
N ILE A 175 -3.59 17.71 -2.08
CA ILE A 175 -4.90 17.49 -2.74
C ILE A 175 -4.74 16.73 -4.05
N LEU A 176 -3.82 17.18 -4.92
CA LEU A 176 -3.57 16.53 -6.21
C LEU A 176 -3.08 15.09 -6.04
N SER A 177 -2.23 14.82 -5.04
CA SER A 177 -1.77 13.45 -4.76
C SER A 177 -2.89 12.54 -4.26
N MET A 178 -3.84 13.05 -3.48
CA MET A 178 -5.02 12.29 -3.06
C MET A 178 -5.97 12.03 -4.24
N ILE A 179 -6.19 13.03 -5.11
CA ILE A 179 -6.96 12.85 -6.35
C ILE A 179 -6.32 11.76 -7.21
N LEU A 180 -5.00 11.83 -7.42
CA LEU A 180 -4.30 10.82 -8.20
C LEU A 180 -4.45 9.42 -7.57
N LEU A 181 -4.35 9.31 -6.24
CA LEU A 181 -4.59 8.06 -5.52
C LEU A 181 -5.99 7.51 -5.80
N ILE A 182 -7.07 8.28 -5.58
CA ILE A 182 -8.44 7.78 -5.76
C ILE A 182 -8.80 7.50 -7.24
N LEU A 183 -8.14 8.18 -8.17
CA LEU A 183 -8.28 7.90 -9.60
C LEU A 183 -7.61 6.58 -9.99
N THR A 184 -6.56 6.14 -9.27
CA THR A 184 -6.00 4.80 -9.46
C THR A 184 -6.86 3.73 -8.78
N LYS A 185 -7.11 3.90 -7.48
CA LYS A 185 -7.95 3.01 -6.67
C LYS A 185 -8.25 3.69 -5.31
N PRO A 186 -9.52 3.84 -4.91
CA PRO A 186 -9.89 4.60 -3.71
C PRO A 186 -9.64 3.86 -2.39
N ASN A 187 -9.41 2.55 -2.43
CA ASN A 187 -9.42 1.69 -1.24
C ASN A 187 -8.47 2.13 -0.12
N PHE A 188 -7.23 2.54 -0.44
CA PHE A 188 -6.33 3.03 0.62
C PHE A 188 -6.85 4.32 1.28
N PHE A 189 -7.45 5.23 0.50
CA PHE A 189 -7.99 6.48 1.04
C PHE A 189 -9.14 6.22 2.02
N LEU A 190 -10.00 5.24 1.74
CA LEU A 190 -11.09 4.83 2.63
C LEU A 190 -10.58 4.39 4.01
N CYS A 191 -9.44 3.69 4.07
CA CYS A 191 -8.80 3.34 5.34
C CYS A 191 -8.07 4.52 6.00
N PHE A 192 -7.43 5.38 5.19
CA PHE A 192 -6.53 6.44 5.66
C PHE A 192 -7.27 7.69 6.17
N ALA A 193 -8.31 8.12 5.47
CA ALA A 193 -9.10 9.30 5.83
C ALA A 193 -9.68 9.24 7.25
N PRO A 194 -10.34 8.16 7.71
CA PRO A 194 -10.83 8.08 9.08
C PRO A 194 -9.69 8.02 10.11
N ALA A 195 -8.55 7.42 9.78
CA ALA A 195 -7.37 7.46 10.65
C ALA A 195 -6.80 8.87 10.82
N VAL A 196 -6.74 9.65 9.73
CA VAL A 196 -6.35 11.08 9.78
C VAL A 196 -7.39 11.89 10.57
N PHE A 197 -8.68 11.60 10.41
CA PHE A 197 -9.73 12.27 11.17
C PHE A 197 -9.55 12.09 12.69
N ILE A 198 -9.22 10.88 13.14
CA ILE A 198 -8.87 10.63 14.55
C ILE A 198 -7.64 11.45 14.96
N GLU A 199 -6.58 11.48 14.14
CA GLU A 199 -5.39 12.31 14.43
C GLU A 199 -5.73 13.80 14.57
N LEU A 200 -6.63 14.33 13.74
CA LEU A 200 -7.09 15.71 13.80
C LEU A 200 -7.88 15.98 15.10
N ILE A 201 -8.76 15.06 15.52
CA ILE A 201 -9.45 15.15 16.81
C ILE A 201 -8.44 15.18 17.96
N LEU A 202 -7.43 14.29 17.92
CA LEU A 202 -6.38 14.27 18.95
C LEU A 202 -5.63 15.59 19.03
N ILE A 203 -5.39 16.27 17.91
CA ILE A 203 -4.76 17.61 17.88
C ILE A 203 -5.64 18.65 18.58
N LEU A 204 -6.96 18.61 18.36
CA LEU A 204 -7.91 19.50 19.05
C LEU A 204 -7.92 19.26 20.56
N CYS A 205 -7.83 18.00 20.99
CA CYS A 205 -7.83 17.62 22.41
C CYS A 205 -6.50 17.85 23.14
N ARG A 206 -5.39 18.11 22.43
CA ARG A 206 -4.08 18.31 23.05
C ARG A 206 -4.05 19.58 23.92
N LYS A 207 -3.52 19.45 25.13
CA LYS A 207 -3.20 20.58 26.01
C LYS A 207 -1.75 21.01 25.77
N ASP A 208 -1.55 21.91 24.82
CA ASP A 208 -0.24 22.41 24.36
C ASP A 208 -0.11 23.93 24.44
N GLY A 209 -1.06 24.61 25.11
CA GLY A 209 -1.06 26.06 25.29
C GLY A 209 -1.45 26.88 24.04
N LEU A 210 -1.74 26.23 22.90
CA LEU A 210 -2.19 26.94 21.70
C LEU A 210 -3.66 27.36 21.80
N ASN A 211 -3.99 28.51 21.21
CA ASN A 211 -5.35 29.03 21.14
C ASN A 211 -6.29 28.04 20.42
N ALA A 212 -7.43 27.73 21.04
CA ALA A 212 -8.40 26.78 20.50
C ALA A 212 -8.95 27.18 19.12
N VAL A 213 -9.26 28.46 18.90
CA VAL A 213 -9.74 28.98 17.62
C VAL A 213 -8.70 28.78 16.53
N PHE A 214 -7.41 28.99 16.85
CA PHE A 214 -6.32 28.74 15.92
C PHE A 214 -6.27 27.26 15.51
N LYS A 215 -6.36 26.33 16.47
CA LYS A 215 -6.39 24.88 16.18
C LYS A 215 -7.57 24.51 15.28
N TRP A 216 -8.77 24.99 15.60
CA TRP A 216 -9.97 24.72 14.83
C TRP A 216 -9.83 25.19 13.38
N LYS A 217 -9.33 26.41 13.15
CA LYS A 217 -9.08 26.92 11.80
C LYS A 217 -8.13 26.03 11.00
N ARG A 218 -7.08 25.51 11.65
CA ARG A 218 -6.08 24.64 11.00
C ARG A 218 -6.63 23.25 10.71
N VAL A 219 -7.39 22.66 11.64
CA VAL A 219 -8.06 21.38 11.42
C VAL A 219 -9.11 21.50 10.33
N LEU A 220 -9.91 22.56 10.31
CA LEU A 220 -10.87 22.81 9.25
C LEU A 220 -10.18 22.90 7.88
N LEU A 221 -9.04 23.61 7.81
CA LEU A 221 -8.28 23.70 6.58
C LEU A 221 -7.70 22.34 6.15
N ALA A 222 -7.26 21.49 7.08
CA ALA A 222 -6.89 20.11 6.75
C ALA A 222 -8.08 19.31 6.19
N VAL A 223 -9.27 19.43 6.79
CA VAL A 223 -10.49 18.77 6.31
C VAL A 223 -10.89 19.29 4.91
N CYS A 224 -10.70 20.57 4.62
CA CYS A 224 -10.99 21.12 3.29
C CYS A 224 -10.18 20.45 2.16
N THR A 225 -9.02 19.85 2.47
CA THR A 225 -8.25 19.11 1.46
C THR A 225 -8.99 17.88 0.92
N THR A 226 -9.93 17.31 1.67
CA THR A 226 -10.65 16.10 1.27
C THR A 226 -11.91 16.37 0.47
N ILE A 227 -12.41 17.62 0.43
CA ILE A 227 -13.65 17.97 -0.27
C ILE A 227 -13.60 17.58 -1.76
N PRO A 228 -12.57 17.94 -2.55
CA PRO A 228 -12.50 17.55 -3.95
C PRO A 228 -12.45 16.03 -4.15
N VAL A 229 -11.77 15.33 -3.23
CA VAL A 229 -11.61 13.88 -3.24
C VAL A 229 -12.96 13.19 -3.02
N PHE A 230 -13.73 13.64 -2.03
CA PHE A 230 -15.07 13.10 -1.78
C PHE A 230 -16.04 13.34 -2.93
N LEU A 231 -16.01 14.50 -3.58
CA LEU A 231 -16.85 14.77 -4.76
C LEU A 231 -16.56 13.79 -5.91
N ILE A 232 -15.28 13.50 -6.17
CA ILE A 232 -14.89 12.51 -7.18
C ILE A 232 -15.33 11.11 -6.76
N MET A 233 -15.18 10.73 -5.48
CA MET A 233 -15.61 9.42 -5.00
C MET A 233 -17.12 9.21 -5.06
N ILE A 234 -17.92 10.25 -4.81
CA ILE A 234 -19.38 10.21 -5.02
C ILE A 234 -19.69 9.97 -6.50
N TYR A 235 -19.02 10.68 -7.41
CA TYR A 235 -19.18 10.41 -8.83
C TYR A 235 -18.79 8.98 -9.20
N GLN A 236 -17.65 8.48 -8.69
CA GLN A 236 -17.21 7.10 -8.91
C GLN A 236 -18.23 6.08 -8.39
N SER A 237 -18.79 6.29 -7.19
CA SER A 237 -19.78 5.37 -6.61
C SER A 237 -21.08 5.33 -7.41
N VAL A 238 -21.57 6.48 -7.87
CA VAL A 238 -22.74 6.55 -8.75
C VAL A 238 -22.50 5.73 -10.02
N VAL A 239 -21.36 5.92 -10.70
CA VAL A 239 -21.04 5.17 -11.93
C VAL A 239 -20.85 3.67 -11.67
N MET A 240 -20.28 3.27 -10.53
CA MET A 240 -20.06 1.86 -10.20
C MET A 240 -21.35 1.10 -9.87
N PHE A 241 -22.30 1.76 -9.21
CA PHE A 241 -23.45 1.10 -8.60
C PHE A 241 -24.78 1.43 -9.29
N SER A 242 -24.81 2.25 -10.35
CA SER A 242 -26.04 2.58 -11.09
C SER A 242 -26.55 1.46 -12.00
N ASP A 243 -25.66 0.71 -12.66
CA ASP A 243 -26.04 -0.04 -13.88
C ASP A 243 -26.09 -1.57 -13.72
N GLY A 244 -25.86 -2.14 -12.52
CA GLY A 244 -25.54 -3.57 -12.41
C GLY A 244 -26.07 -4.33 -11.19
N GLY A 245 -27.01 -3.77 -10.43
CA GLY A 245 -27.58 -4.43 -9.23
C GLY A 245 -26.57 -4.70 -8.09
N SER A 246 -25.30 -4.34 -8.28
CA SER A 246 -24.25 -4.44 -7.29
C SER A 246 -24.43 -3.35 -6.24
N LYS A 247 -24.24 -3.68 -4.97
CA LYS A 247 -24.40 -2.78 -3.84
C LYS A 247 -23.31 -3.06 -2.81
N ILE A 248 -22.97 -2.07 -2.00
CA ILE A 248 -22.16 -2.30 -0.80
C ILE A 248 -23.08 -2.96 0.24
N THR A 249 -22.66 -4.12 0.76
CA THR A 249 -23.40 -4.88 1.78
C THR A 249 -22.48 -5.14 2.97
N ILE A 250 -23.07 -5.31 4.15
CA ILE A 250 -22.34 -5.69 5.36
C ILE A 250 -22.50 -7.19 5.54
N ASP A 251 -21.38 -7.91 5.54
CA ASP A 251 -21.33 -9.34 5.85
C ASP A 251 -20.05 -9.66 6.60
N PHE A 252 -20.19 -10.00 7.88
CA PHE A 252 -19.04 -10.18 8.75
C PHE A 252 -18.25 -11.44 8.38
N GLY A 253 -17.05 -11.21 7.90
CA GLY A 253 -16.05 -12.23 7.64
C GLY A 253 -16.23 -12.96 6.31
N TYR A 254 -17.24 -12.64 5.49
CA TYR A 254 -17.47 -13.32 4.21
C TYR A 254 -16.20 -13.39 3.35
N ALA A 255 -15.55 -12.25 3.11
CA ALA A 255 -14.35 -12.16 2.28
C ALA A 255 -13.14 -12.94 2.85
N LEU A 256 -13.10 -13.10 4.18
CA LEU A 256 -12.03 -13.78 4.90
C LEU A 256 -12.27 -15.29 4.98
N PHE A 257 -13.45 -15.71 5.41
CA PHE A 257 -13.80 -17.11 5.61
C PHE A 257 -14.09 -17.87 4.31
N SER A 258 -14.46 -17.19 3.23
CA SER A 258 -14.74 -17.85 1.94
C SER A 258 -13.49 -18.35 1.22
N TRP A 259 -12.31 -17.79 1.53
CA TRP A 259 -11.09 -17.99 0.75
C TRP A 259 -9.87 -18.38 1.57
N ALA A 260 -9.92 -18.19 2.89
CA ALA A 260 -8.83 -18.58 3.78
C ALA A 260 -9.14 -19.89 4.51
N GLU A 261 -8.23 -20.86 4.44
CA GLU A 261 -8.34 -22.12 5.20
C GLU A 261 -8.16 -21.86 6.70
N TYR A 262 -7.20 -21.00 7.05
CA TYR A 262 -6.92 -20.57 8.43
C TYR A 262 -6.93 -19.04 8.55
N PRO A 263 -8.11 -18.40 8.52
CA PRO A 263 -8.26 -16.94 8.36
C PRO A 263 -7.59 -16.12 9.47
N VAL A 264 -7.77 -16.52 10.73
CA VAL A 264 -7.17 -15.83 11.88
C VAL A 264 -5.65 -15.98 11.87
N ILE A 265 -5.15 -17.18 11.51
CA ILE A 265 -3.72 -17.44 11.39
C ILE A 265 -3.13 -16.57 10.27
N GLY A 266 -3.82 -16.45 9.14
CA GLY A 266 -3.42 -15.58 8.03
C GLY A 266 -3.26 -14.12 8.44
N ILE A 267 -4.18 -13.58 9.24
CA ILE A 267 -4.07 -12.22 9.80
C ILE A 267 -2.83 -12.09 10.71
N ILE A 268 -2.59 -13.09 11.58
CA ILE A 268 -1.42 -13.10 12.47
C ILE A 268 -0.13 -13.18 11.63
N GLN A 269 -0.09 -14.04 10.61
CA GLN A 269 1.02 -14.15 9.66
C GLN A 269 1.27 -12.84 8.92
N SER A 270 0.21 -12.09 8.55
CA SER A 270 0.31 -10.80 7.88
C SER A 270 0.81 -9.68 8.79
N LEU A 271 0.57 -9.78 10.09
CA LEU A 271 0.91 -8.78 11.09
C LEU A 271 2.11 -9.15 11.96
N ALA A 272 2.74 -10.31 11.79
CA ALA A 272 3.72 -10.84 12.72
C ALA A 272 4.83 -9.84 13.09
N PHE A 273 5.52 -9.24 12.09
CA PHE A 273 6.53 -8.21 12.35
C PHE A 273 5.94 -6.92 12.96
N PRO A 274 4.93 -6.26 12.36
CA PRO A 274 4.32 -5.09 12.98
C PRO A 274 3.81 -5.30 14.40
N LEU A 275 3.08 -6.39 14.64
CA LEU A 275 2.51 -6.75 15.92
C LEU A 275 3.59 -6.98 16.96
N TYR A 276 4.69 -7.64 16.58
CA TYR A 276 5.84 -7.79 17.47
C TYR A 276 6.40 -6.43 17.91
N ILE A 277 6.58 -5.49 16.98
CA ILE A 277 7.07 -4.13 17.30
C ILE A 277 6.07 -3.39 18.20
N LEU A 278 4.77 -3.50 17.92
CA LEU A 278 3.71 -2.89 18.72
C LEU A 278 3.72 -3.42 20.16
N VAL A 279 3.70 -4.73 20.35
CA VAL A 279 3.58 -5.38 21.67
C VAL A 279 4.83 -5.12 22.51
N THR A 280 6.01 -5.29 21.93
CA THR A 280 7.27 -5.13 22.68
C THR A 280 7.64 -3.68 22.97
N ASN A 281 7.01 -2.70 22.30
CA ASN A 281 7.32 -1.28 22.42
C ASN A 281 6.08 -0.40 22.50
N PHE A 282 5.01 -0.90 23.13
CA PHE A 282 3.71 -0.23 23.17
C PHE A 282 3.78 1.19 23.73
N ARG A 283 4.63 1.41 24.75
CA ARG A 283 4.77 2.71 25.43
C ARG A 283 5.37 3.78 24.52
N GLU A 284 6.29 3.39 23.65
CA GLU A 284 6.98 4.23 22.68
C GLU A 284 6.11 4.43 21.44
N VAL A 285 5.52 3.34 20.96
CA VAL A 285 4.67 3.31 19.76
C VAL A 285 3.41 4.18 19.92
N LYS A 286 2.75 4.16 21.07
CA LYS A 286 1.54 4.99 21.28
C LYS A 286 1.80 6.49 21.16
N LYS A 287 3.04 6.93 21.45
CA LYS A 287 3.49 8.33 21.34
C LYS A 287 3.94 8.68 19.93
N ASP A 288 4.38 7.69 19.17
CA ASP A 288 4.82 7.85 17.79
C ASP A 288 3.62 8.12 16.88
N GLU A 289 3.51 9.35 16.39
CA GLU A 289 2.37 9.73 15.57
C GLU A 289 2.32 9.02 14.22
N TRP A 290 3.47 8.72 13.64
CA TRP A 290 3.53 8.02 12.35
C TRP A 290 3.07 6.58 12.54
N TYR A 291 3.58 5.90 13.57
CA TYR A 291 3.15 4.55 13.88
C TYR A 291 1.66 4.50 14.24
N ARG A 292 1.19 5.41 15.11
CA ARG A 292 -0.23 5.48 15.51
C ARG A 292 -1.15 5.68 14.31
N LEU A 293 -0.79 6.57 13.39
CA LEU A 293 -1.54 6.74 12.14
C LEU A 293 -1.54 5.46 11.29
N SER A 294 -0.38 4.81 11.13
CA SER A 294 -0.27 3.57 10.33
C SER A 294 -1.08 2.41 10.91
N ILE A 295 -1.02 2.17 12.23
CA ILE A 295 -1.77 1.08 12.86
C ILE A 295 -3.28 1.38 12.86
N THR A 296 -3.68 2.65 13.02
CA THR A 296 -5.08 3.06 12.93
C THR A 296 -5.61 2.88 11.50
N THR A 297 -4.81 3.25 10.49
CA THR A 297 -5.13 3.02 9.07
C THR A 297 -5.29 1.52 8.77
N ALA A 298 -4.38 0.69 9.29
CA ALA A 298 -4.47 -0.77 9.15
C ALA A 298 -5.69 -1.35 9.88
N GLY A 299 -6.07 -0.78 11.03
CA GLY A 299 -7.27 -1.13 11.77
C GLY A 299 -8.55 -0.85 10.96
N PHE A 300 -8.66 0.33 10.34
CA PHE A 300 -9.77 0.62 9.43
C PHE A 300 -9.78 -0.28 8.20
N GLY A 301 -8.61 -0.56 7.60
CA GLY A 301 -8.53 -1.51 6.49
C GLY A 301 -8.97 -2.92 6.88
N LEU A 302 -8.57 -3.40 8.06
CA LEU A 302 -9.03 -4.70 8.58
C LEU A 302 -10.54 -4.68 8.87
N PHE A 303 -11.07 -3.58 9.41
CA PHE A 303 -12.50 -3.42 9.63
C PHE A 303 -13.27 -3.47 8.30
N GLU A 304 -12.85 -2.71 7.30
CA GLU A 304 -13.45 -2.76 5.96
C GLU A 304 -13.40 -4.18 5.38
N TYR A 305 -12.25 -4.85 5.47
CA TYR A 305 -12.10 -6.23 5.00
C TYR A 305 -13.00 -7.22 5.73
N LEU A 306 -13.22 -7.04 7.03
CA LEU A 306 -14.06 -7.91 7.84
C LEU A 306 -15.56 -7.66 7.65
N PHE A 307 -15.97 -6.43 7.37
CA PHE A 307 -17.41 -6.09 7.41
C PHE A 307 -18.00 -5.78 6.05
N LEU A 308 -17.21 -5.33 5.06
CA LEU A 308 -17.74 -4.81 3.81
C LEU A 308 -17.51 -5.78 2.66
N ILE A 309 -18.57 -6.02 1.89
CA ILE A 309 -18.54 -6.73 0.62
C ILE A 309 -19.29 -5.94 -0.46
N GLU A 310 -19.03 -6.27 -1.71
CA GLU A 310 -19.88 -5.86 -2.83
C GLU A 310 -20.78 -7.03 -3.22
N SER A 311 -22.03 -6.76 -3.61
CA SER A 311 -22.95 -7.79 -4.12
C SER A 311 -22.91 -7.92 -5.64
N GLY A 312 -23.57 -8.94 -6.18
CA GLY A 312 -23.71 -9.14 -7.62
C GLY A 312 -22.40 -9.56 -8.28
N VAL A 313 -22.16 -9.07 -9.50
CA VAL A 313 -21.00 -9.47 -10.32
C VAL A 313 -19.65 -9.07 -9.70
N ARG A 314 -19.66 -8.14 -8.73
CA ARG A 314 -18.47 -7.60 -8.05
C ARG A 314 -18.08 -8.37 -6.78
N LEU A 315 -18.90 -9.33 -6.35
CA LEU A 315 -18.68 -10.07 -5.09
C LEU A 315 -17.31 -10.77 -5.06
N ASN A 316 -16.91 -11.36 -6.19
CA ASN A 316 -15.65 -12.10 -6.29
C ASN A 316 -14.41 -11.21 -6.48
N ASP A 317 -14.58 -9.91 -6.72
CA ASP A 317 -13.45 -8.97 -6.82
C ASP A 317 -12.83 -8.66 -5.46
N LEU A 318 -13.58 -8.94 -4.37
CA LEU A 318 -13.18 -8.74 -2.97
C LEU A 318 -12.56 -7.36 -2.70
N ASN A 319 -13.14 -6.30 -3.30
CA ASN A 319 -12.46 -5.01 -3.41
C ASN A 319 -12.03 -4.38 -2.07
N TRP A 320 -12.69 -4.72 -0.96
CA TRP A 320 -12.37 -4.18 0.36
C TRP A 320 -11.05 -4.71 0.96
N ILE A 321 -10.47 -5.77 0.40
CA ILE A 321 -9.16 -6.30 0.82
C ILE A 321 -7.98 -5.39 0.43
N TRP A 322 -8.12 -4.65 -0.68
CA TRP A 322 -7.02 -3.90 -1.29
C TRP A 322 -6.59 -2.70 -0.44
N GLY A 323 -7.54 -2.11 0.30
CA GLY A 323 -7.28 -1.02 1.24
C GLY A 323 -6.41 -1.51 2.40
N TYR A 324 -6.76 -2.65 2.97
CA TYR A 324 -5.98 -3.32 4.01
C TYR A 324 -4.56 -3.66 3.53
N ALA A 325 -4.39 -4.20 2.32
CA ALA A 325 -3.06 -4.47 1.77
C ALA A 325 -2.19 -3.20 1.64
N GLY A 326 -2.78 -2.07 1.23
CA GLY A 326 -2.09 -0.77 1.21
C GLY A 326 -1.76 -0.25 2.61
N ALA A 327 -2.69 -0.42 3.56
CA ALA A 327 -2.51 -0.03 4.96
C ALA A 327 -1.42 -0.85 5.66
N LEU A 328 -1.36 -2.16 5.38
CA LEU A 328 -0.28 -3.04 5.80
C LEU A 328 1.06 -2.51 5.29
N PHE A 329 1.17 -2.14 4.01
CA PHE A 329 2.42 -1.60 3.46
C PHE A 329 2.91 -0.38 4.26
N MET A 330 2.02 0.57 4.55
CA MET A 330 2.33 1.74 5.39
C MET A 330 2.76 1.32 6.81
N LEU A 331 2.10 0.31 7.39
CA LEU A 331 2.42 -0.24 8.71
C LEU A 331 3.76 -0.99 8.76
N TYR A 332 4.15 -1.73 7.71
CA TYR A 332 5.48 -2.33 7.58
C TYR A 332 6.56 -1.26 7.59
N ILE A 333 6.37 -0.18 6.82
CA ILE A 333 7.31 0.95 6.80
C ILE A 333 7.41 1.58 8.20
N ALA A 334 6.27 1.90 8.83
CA ALA A 334 6.28 2.48 10.19
C ALA A 334 6.95 1.56 11.22
N SER A 335 6.67 0.26 11.16
CA SER A 335 7.24 -0.73 12.06
C SER A 335 8.74 -0.88 11.87
N PHE A 336 9.21 -0.85 10.62
CA PHE A 336 10.63 -0.82 10.31
C PHE A 336 11.31 0.43 10.83
N LEU A 337 10.74 1.62 10.60
CA LEU A 337 11.30 2.88 11.06
C LEU A 337 11.40 2.91 12.58
N LYS A 338 10.39 2.36 13.27
CA LYS A 338 10.37 2.28 14.73
C LYS A 338 11.36 1.27 15.28
N TRP A 339 11.43 0.09 14.68
CA TRP A 339 12.46 -0.90 14.98
C TRP A 339 13.87 -0.33 14.82
N TYR A 340 14.11 0.43 13.75
CA TYR A 340 15.43 1.04 13.49
C TYR A 340 15.84 2.09 14.54
N GLU A 341 14.87 2.75 15.18
CA GLU A 341 15.09 3.63 16.33
C GLU A 341 15.49 2.81 17.56
N ILE A 342 14.62 1.87 17.96
CA ILE A 342 14.68 1.15 19.23
C ILE A 342 15.87 0.20 19.29
N ARG A 343 16.29 -0.38 18.16
CA ARG A 343 17.45 -1.29 18.11
C ARG A 343 18.77 -0.64 18.53
N LYS A 344 18.82 0.69 18.63
CA LYS A 344 19.98 1.46 19.09
C LYS A 344 20.02 1.63 20.61
N GLU A 345 18.94 1.29 21.32
CA GLU A 345 18.87 1.38 22.77
C GLU A 345 19.73 0.30 23.42
N LYS A 346 20.73 0.71 24.21
CA LYS A 346 21.71 -0.21 24.82
C LYS A 346 21.18 -0.97 26.03
N ASN A 347 20.08 -0.52 26.64
CA ASN A 347 19.57 -1.04 27.91
C ASN A 347 18.49 -2.11 27.74
N ARG A 348 18.17 -2.52 26.52
CA ARG A 348 17.19 -3.58 26.22
C ARG A 348 17.87 -4.84 25.71
N SER A 349 17.25 -5.99 25.97
CA SER A 349 17.71 -7.28 25.42
C SER A 349 17.88 -7.21 23.91
N VAL A 350 19.07 -7.56 23.42
CA VAL A 350 19.40 -7.62 21.98
C VAL A 350 18.54 -8.65 21.25
N VAL A 351 18.12 -9.73 21.94
CA VAL A 351 17.19 -10.72 21.37
C VAL A 351 15.87 -10.05 21.01
N ILE A 352 15.34 -9.25 21.94
CA ILE A 352 14.05 -8.58 21.79
C ILE A 352 14.12 -7.46 20.75
N THR A 353 15.19 -6.67 20.76
CA THR A 353 15.31 -5.47 19.91
C THR A 353 15.93 -5.74 18.53
N ASN A 354 16.66 -6.85 18.35
CA ASN A 354 17.34 -7.16 17.09
C ASN A 354 16.96 -8.54 16.55
N TYR A 355 17.23 -9.64 17.25
CA TYR A 355 17.13 -10.98 16.64
C TYR A 355 15.71 -11.32 16.18
N ILE A 356 14.71 -11.24 17.05
CA ILE A 356 13.34 -11.61 16.69
C ILE A 356 12.77 -10.69 15.59
N PRO A 357 12.83 -9.34 15.70
CA PRO A 357 12.41 -8.46 14.62
C PRO A 357 13.07 -8.74 13.27
N VAL A 358 14.38 -9.01 13.26
CA VAL A 358 15.14 -9.28 12.03
C VAL A 358 14.70 -10.61 11.42
N ILE A 359 14.52 -11.65 12.23
CA ILE A 359 14.02 -12.95 11.74
C ILE A 359 12.64 -12.78 11.09
N LEU A 360 11.71 -12.12 11.77
CA LEU A 360 10.36 -11.88 11.24
C LEU A 360 10.41 -11.08 9.95
N LEU A 361 11.17 -9.99 9.92
CA LEU A 361 11.30 -9.14 8.74
C LEU A 361 11.94 -9.86 7.55
N ILE A 362 12.99 -10.66 7.78
CA ILE A 362 13.62 -11.49 6.75
C ILE A 362 12.62 -12.52 6.24
N TRP A 363 11.82 -13.14 7.11
CA TRP A 363 10.82 -14.11 6.69
C TRP A 363 9.72 -13.48 5.84
N HIS A 364 9.21 -12.30 6.22
CA HIS A 364 8.27 -11.54 5.38
C HIS A 364 8.87 -11.23 4.00
N PHE A 365 10.14 -10.83 3.95
CA PHE A 365 10.85 -10.59 2.69
C PHE A 365 10.99 -11.86 1.86
N LEU A 366 11.46 -12.96 2.45
CA LEU A 366 11.63 -14.24 1.75
C LEU A 366 10.30 -14.80 1.24
N SER A 367 9.20 -14.63 2.00
CA SER A 367 7.86 -15.03 1.57
C SER A 367 7.41 -14.27 0.32
N GLY A 368 7.76 -12.99 0.19
CA GLY A 368 7.45 -12.24 -1.03
C GLY A 368 8.42 -12.49 -2.18
N VAL A 369 9.68 -12.84 -1.91
CA VAL A 369 10.60 -13.34 -2.95
C VAL A 369 10.07 -14.64 -3.53
N ASP A 370 9.62 -15.56 -2.68
CA ASP A 370 9.01 -16.83 -3.10
C ASP A 370 7.74 -16.59 -3.94
N TYR A 371 6.83 -15.74 -3.46
CA TYR A 371 5.66 -15.29 -4.22
C TYR A 371 6.03 -14.71 -5.59
N PHE A 372 7.06 -13.86 -5.65
CA PHE A 372 7.53 -13.26 -6.90
C PHE A 372 8.05 -14.31 -7.89
N ILE A 373 8.77 -15.33 -7.42
CA ILE A 373 9.28 -16.44 -8.25
C ILE A 373 8.11 -17.29 -8.77
N VAL A 374 7.13 -17.60 -7.91
CA VAL A 374 5.92 -18.34 -8.32
C VAL A 374 5.20 -17.61 -9.45
N LEU A 375 5.01 -16.30 -9.33
CA LEU A 375 4.39 -15.50 -10.40
C LEU A 375 5.24 -15.47 -11.68
N LEU A 376 6.55 -15.30 -11.56
CA LEU A 376 7.46 -15.27 -12.72
C LEU A 376 7.50 -16.58 -13.50
N THR A 377 7.16 -17.69 -12.87
CA THR A 377 7.13 -19.02 -13.50
C THR A 377 5.73 -19.41 -13.99
N GLY A 378 4.75 -18.51 -13.89
CA GLY A 378 3.36 -18.75 -14.28
C GLY A 378 2.59 -19.62 -13.29
N GLY A 379 3.13 -19.82 -12.08
CA GLY A 379 2.50 -20.60 -11.02
C GLY A 379 1.23 -19.93 -10.47
N LYS A 380 0.36 -20.76 -9.88
CA LYS A 380 -0.85 -20.29 -9.20
C LYS A 380 -0.51 -19.68 -7.85
N PHE A 381 -1.25 -18.65 -7.50
CA PHE A 381 -1.13 -17.98 -6.21
C PHE A 381 -2.45 -17.90 -5.44
N PHE A 382 -3.53 -18.49 -5.98
CA PHE A 382 -4.83 -18.59 -5.35
C PHE A 382 -5.62 -19.82 -5.80
#